data_AF-A0AAV9NMF9-F1
#
_entry.id   AF-A0AAV9NMF9-F1
#
_cell.length_a   1.000
_cell.length_b   1.000
_cell.length_c   1.000
_cell.angle_alpha   90.00
_cell.angle_beta   90.00
_cell.angle_gamma   90.00
#
_symmetry.space_group_name_H-M   'P 1'
#
loop_
_entity.id
_entity.type
_entity.pdbx_description
1 polymer ?
#
loop_
_entity_poly.entity_id
_entity_poly.type
_entity_poly.pdbx_seq_one_letter_code
_entity_poly.pdbx_strand_id
1 'polypeptide(L)'
;MASHLYGNYFSTRSQRVLFTLEELEYPYEWHSKDFARGEHKALPYVSEHHPFGKVPAFQDDHVKLFESRAICRYLVARKPGHLTPPFAGTSSASLVQGARFEQAASVEQSYFEPPLEKLGFELIFKK
;
A
#
# COMPACT_ATOMS: atom_id res chain seq x y z
N MET A 1 11.68 14.71 9.76
CA MET A 1 12.10 13.33 9.49
C MET A 1 11.24 12.82 8.34
N ALA A 2 11.87 12.48 7.22
CA ALA A 2 11.18 12.29 5.95
C ALA A 2 10.79 10.82 5.77
N SER A 3 9.50 10.55 5.58
CA SER A 3 9.08 9.25 5.05
C SER A 3 9.28 9.25 3.55
N HIS A 4 9.79 8.17 2.99
CA HIS A 4 10.08 8.02 1.57
C HIS A 4 9.12 6.99 0.98
N LEU A 5 8.42 7.36 -0.09
CA LEU A 5 7.56 6.45 -0.84
C LEU A 5 8.11 6.28 -2.26
N TYR A 6 8.51 5.05 -2.59
CA TYR A 6 9.00 4.68 -3.91
C TYR A 6 7.88 4.02 -4.70
N GLY A 7 7.47 4.60 -5.82
CA GLY A 7 6.34 4.06 -6.56
C GLY A 7 6.13 4.68 -7.92
N ASN A 8 4.97 4.38 -8.52
CA ASN A 8 4.55 4.95 -9.79
C ASN A 8 3.09 5.42 -9.69
N TYR A 9 2.76 6.63 -10.19
CA TYR A 9 1.40 7.17 -10.10
C TYR A 9 0.33 6.33 -10.80
N PHE A 10 0.71 5.53 -11.80
CA PHE A 10 -0.19 4.61 -12.51
C PHE A 10 -0.32 3.25 -11.83
N SER A 11 0.48 2.97 -10.79
CA SER A 11 0.33 1.76 -9.99
C SER A 11 -0.79 1.94 -8.98
N THR A 12 -1.87 1.17 -9.15
CA THR A 12 -2.99 1.10 -8.17
C THR A 12 -2.51 0.75 -6.76
N ARG A 13 -1.41 0.00 -6.64
CA ARG A 13 -0.81 -0.34 -5.33
C ARG A 13 -0.11 0.86 -4.70
N SER A 14 0.59 1.67 -5.50
CA SER A 14 1.21 2.91 -5.03
C SER A 14 0.15 3.95 -4.66
N GLN A 15 -0.90 4.07 -5.48
CA GLN A 15 -2.05 4.94 -5.22
C GLN A 15 -2.72 4.63 -3.87
N ARG A 16 -2.87 3.35 -3.50
CA ARG A 16 -3.41 2.97 -2.19
C ARG A 16 -2.63 3.57 -1.01
N VAL A 17 -1.30 3.55 -1.10
CA VAL A 17 -0.43 4.14 -0.07
C VAL A 17 -0.49 5.67 -0.12
N LEU A 18 -0.46 6.26 -1.33
CA LEU A 18 -0.63 7.70 -1.51
C LEU A 18 -1.92 8.20 -0.87
N PHE A 19 -3.07 7.59 -1.19
CA PHE A 19 -4.35 7.95 -0.56
C PHE A 19 -4.30 7.86 0.96
N THR A 20 -3.65 6.83 1.50
CA THR A 20 -3.52 6.68 2.96
C THR A 20 -2.66 7.79 3.56
N LEU A 21 -1.55 8.16 2.92
CA LEU A 21 -0.69 9.26 3.37
C LEU A 21 -1.41 10.61 3.31
N GLU A 22 -2.11 10.88 2.21
CA GLU A 22 -2.88 12.13 2.02
C GLU A 22 -4.02 12.23 3.03
N GLU A 23 -4.84 11.19 3.19
CA GLU A 23 -5.92 11.16 4.17
C GLU A 23 -5.41 11.33 5.61
N LEU A 24 -4.25 10.78 5.93
CA LEU A 24 -3.63 10.95 7.23
C LEU A 24 -2.86 12.27 7.35
N GLU A 25 -2.76 13.10 6.32
CA GLU A 25 -1.88 14.29 6.27
C GLU A 25 -0.47 13.94 6.76
N TYR A 26 0.07 12.82 6.29
CA TYR A 26 1.36 12.29 6.71
C TYR A 26 2.44 12.78 5.74
N PRO A 27 3.48 13.49 6.19
CA PRO A 27 4.49 14.05 5.28
C PRO A 27 5.36 12.95 4.66
N TYR A 28 5.55 13.00 3.35
CA TYR A 28 6.40 12.06 2.62
C TYR A 28 7.11 12.72 1.43
N GLU A 29 8.23 12.12 1.02
CA GLU A 29 8.91 12.40 -0.22
C GLU A 29 8.57 11.31 -1.25
N TRP A 30 8.16 11.73 -2.44
CA TRP A 30 7.81 10.82 -3.54
C TRP A 30 9.01 10.51 -4.43
N HIS A 31 9.34 9.23 -4.55
CA HIS A 31 10.41 8.70 -5.38
C HIS A 31 9.82 7.93 -6.56
N SER A 32 9.57 8.64 -7.67
CA SER A 32 9.01 8.04 -8.88
C SER A 32 9.91 6.92 -9.44
N LYS A 33 9.31 5.78 -9.79
CA LYS A 33 9.94 4.67 -10.50
C LYS A 33 9.33 4.57 -11.90
N ASP A 34 10.15 4.81 -12.91
CA ASP A 34 9.75 4.70 -14.31
C ASP A 34 9.63 3.22 -14.73
N PHE A 35 8.42 2.83 -15.14
CA PHE A 35 8.13 1.47 -15.61
C PHE A 35 8.67 1.22 -17.02
N ALA A 36 8.70 2.22 -17.89
CA ALA A 36 9.22 2.10 -19.25
C ALA A 36 10.73 1.85 -19.24
N ARG A 37 11.43 2.44 -18.26
CA ARG A 37 12.87 2.22 -18.02
C ARG A 37 13.18 1.03 -17.13
N GLY A 38 12.16 0.33 -16.63
CA GLY A 38 12.34 -0.83 -15.76
C GLY A 38 12.97 -0.51 -14.40
N GLU A 39 12.86 0.72 -13.89
CA GLU A 39 13.58 1.15 -12.68
C GLU A 39 13.18 0.33 -11.44
N HIS A 40 11.92 -0.09 -11.37
CA HIS A 40 11.40 -0.98 -10.34
C HIS A 40 12.01 -2.40 -10.36
N LYS A 41 12.78 -2.74 -11.40
CA LYS A 41 13.54 -4.00 -11.53
C LYS A 41 15.05 -3.80 -11.41
N ALA A 42 15.53 -2.55 -11.36
CA ALA A 42 16.95 -2.27 -11.27
C ALA A 42 17.53 -2.80 -9.95
N LEU A 43 18.75 -3.35 -10.00
CA LEU A 43 19.43 -3.94 -8.83
C LEU A 43 19.46 -3.04 -7.59
N PRO A 44 19.76 -1.73 -7.70
CA PRO A 44 19.72 -0.84 -6.53
C PRO A 44 18.35 -0.84 -5.85
N TYR A 45 17.27 -0.71 -6.63
CA TYR A 45 15.92 -0.71 -6.08
C TYR A 45 15.50 -2.05 -5.48
N VAL A 46 15.79 -3.15 -6.19
CA VAL A 46 15.40 -4.50 -5.75
C VAL A 46 16.12 -4.89 -4.46
N SER A 47 17.40 -4.57 -4.35
CA SER A 47 18.21 -4.90 -3.17
C SER A 47 17.93 -4.01 -1.97
N GLU A 48 17.62 -2.73 -2.18
CA GLU A 48 17.50 -1.76 -1.08
C GLU A 48 16.06 -1.54 -0.61
N HIS A 49 15.06 -1.75 -1.47
CA HIS A 49 13.68 -1.32 -1.22
C HIS A 49 12.62 -2.40 -1.45
N HIS A 50 12.69 -3.19 -2.54
CA HIS A 50 11.64 -4.17 -2.85
C HIS A 50 12.19 -5.46 -3.49
N PRO A 51 12.33 -6.56 -2.74
CA PRO A 51 13.02 -7.78 -3.21
C PRO A 51 12.36 -8.45 -4.42
N PHE A 52 11.05 -8.26 -4.63
CA PHE A 52 10.32 -8.77 -5.81
C PHE A 52 10.31 -7.82 -7.02
N GLY A 53 11.00 -6.68 -6.93
CA GLY A 53 10.99 -5.64 -7.95
C GLY A 53 9.57 -5.19 -8.33
N LYS A 54 8.75 -4.89 -7.32
CA LYS A 54 7.42 -4.29 -7.51
C LYS A 54 7.39 -2.93 -6.81
N VAL A 55 6.28 -2.22 -6.95
CA VAL A 55 6.01 -0.99 -6.21
C VAL A 55 4.65 -1.12 -5.50
N PRO A 56 4.42 -0.42 -4.37
CA PRO A 56 5.32 0.54 -3.74
C PRO A 56 6.31 -0.10 -2.75
N ALA A 57 7.37 0.64 -2.44
CA ALA A 57 8.17 0.46 -1.23
C ALA A 57 8.11 1.74 -0.37
N PHE A 58 8.17 1.59 0.93
CA PHE A 58 8.08 2.68 1.90
C PHE A 58 9.23 2.58 2.90
N GLN A 59 9.75 3.72 3.32
CA GLN A 59 10.77 3.80 4.35
C GLN A 59 10.56 5.03 5.23
N ASP A 60 10.75 4.86 6.53
CA ASP A 60 10.92 5.95 7.48
C ASP A 60 12.10 5.63 8.42
N ASP A 61 12.25 6.38 9.52
CA ASP A 61 13.34 6.18 10.47
C ASP A 61 13.27 4.84 11.24
N HIS A 62 12.13 4.14 11.20
CA HIS A 62 11.88 2.95 12.01
C HIS A 62 11.82 1.68 11.16
N VAL A 63 11.27 1.77 9.94
CA VAL A 63 10.97 0.59 9.12
C VAL A 63 11.29 0.81 7.64
N LYS A 64 11.63 -0.28 6.97
CA LYS A 64 11.54 -0.43 5.52
C LYS A 64 10.47 -1.48 5.23
N LEU A 65 9.46 -1.11 4.44
CA LEU A 65 8.31 -1.95 4.14
C LEU A 65 8.06 -2.02 2.65
N PHE A 66 7.59 -3.19 2.22
CA PHE A 66 6.93 -3.41 0.94
C PHE A 66 5.56 -4.07 1.20
N GLU A 67 4.75 -4.29 0.17
CA GLU A 67 3.30 -4.60 0.23
C GLU A 67 2.43 -3.41 0.67
N SER A 68 1.67 -2.86 -0.29
CA SER A 68 0.88 -1.63 -0.09
C SER A 68 -0.09 -1.72 1.08
N ARG A 69 -0.77 -2.87 1.26
CA ARG A 69 -1.72 -3.09 2.36
C ARG A 69 -1.04 -3.17 3.73
N ALA A 70 0.20 -3.66 3.80
CA ALA A 70 0.98 -3.68 5.03
C ALA A 70 1.44 -2.25 5.39
N ILE A 71 1.91 -1.50 4.39
CA ILE A 71 2.29 -0.09 4.54
C ILE A 71 1.10 0.74 5.05
N CYS A 72 -0.09 0.61 4.44
CA CYS A 72 -1.29 1.33 4.91
C CYS A 72 -1.63 1.01 6.37
N ARG A 73 -1.62 -0.27 6.76
CA ARG A 73 -1.88 -0.68 8.16
C ARG A 73 -0.87 -0.08 9.12
N TYR A 74 0.41 -0.06 8.76
CA TYR A 74 1.46 0.57 9.56
C TYR A 74 1.24 2.08 9.73
N LEU A 75 0.94 2.80 8.65
CA LEU A 75 0.69 4.24 8.68
C LEU A 75 -0.51 4.59 9.58
N VAL A 76 -1.62 3.86 9.45
CA VAL A 76 -2.82 4.04 10.27
C VAL A 76 -2.55 3.72 11.74
N ALA A 77 -1.75 2.69 12.02
CA ALA A 77 -1.36 2.37 13.40
C ALA A 77 -0.43 3.45 14.01
N ARG A 78 0.44 4.07 13.20
CA ARG A 78 1.38 5.11 13.66
C ARG A 78 0.71 6.47 13.87
N LYS A 79 -0.32 6.80 13.09
CA LYS A 79 -1.13 8.02 13.25
C LYS A 79 -2.61 7.64 13.34
N PRO A 80 -3.09 7.19 14.52
CA PRO A 80 -4.50 6.89 14.71
C PRO A 80 -5.39 8.11 14.41
N GLY A 81 -6.55 7.88 13.80
CA GLY A 81 -7.43 8.91 13.26
C GLY A 81 -8.69 8.31 12.64
N HIS A 82 -9.33 9.02 11.70
CA HIS A 82 -10.58 8.55 11.07
C HIS A 82 -10.41 7.29 10.21
N LEU A 83 -9.20 7.01 9.72
CA LEU A 83 -8.89 5.74 9.05
C LEU A 83 -8.64 4.58 10.02
N THR A 84 -8.53 4.84 11.33
CA THR A 84 -8.34 3.77 12.31
C THR A 84 -9.60 2.94 12.37
N PRO A 85 -9.50 1.63 12.08
CA PRO A 85 -10.67 0.79 12.17
C PRO A 85 -11.19 0.72 13.63
N PRO A 86 -12.52 0.64 13.84
CA PRO A 86 -13.14 0.79 15.17
C PRO A 86 -12.89 -0.37 16.16
N PHE A 87 -11.93 -1.25 15.87
CA PHE A 87 -11.70 -2.48 16.63
C PHE A 87 -10.40 -2.49 17.45
N ALA A 88 -9.80 -1.33 17.73
CA ALA A 88 -8.56 -1.22 18.51
C ALA A 88 -8.67 -1.62 20.01
N GLY A 89 -9.73 -2.35 20.40
CA GLY A 89 -10.00 -2.76 21.78
C GLY A 89 -10.12 -4.29 21.95
N THR A 90 -10.15 -4.75 23.20
CA THR A 90 -10.18 -6.18 23.57
C THR A 90 -11.59 -6.72 23.87
N SER A 91 -12.62 -5.88 23.75
CA SER A 91 -14.01 -6.29 23.98
C SER A 91 -14.47 -7.27 22.89
N SER A 92 -15.41 -8.17 23.20
CA SER A 92 -15.98 -9.08 22.19
C SER A 92 -16.57 -8.32 21.00
N ALA A 93 -17.17 -7.16 21.22
CA ALA A 93 -17.69 -6.30 20.14
C ALA A 93 -16.56 -5.78 19.24
N SER A 94 -15.47 -5.30 19.83
CA SER A 94 -14.27 -4.86 19.10
C SER A 94 -13.65 -6.02 18.32
N LEU A 95 -13.52 -7.20 18.92
CA LEU A 95 -12.99 -8.38 18.23
C LEU A 95 -13.83 -8.78 17.02
N VAL A 96 -15.17 -8.73 17.14
CA VAL A 96 -16.08 -9.01 16.01
C VAL A 96 -15.90 -7.96 14.90
N GLN A 97 -15.79 -6.69 15.23
CA GLN A 97 -15.55 -5.62 14.25
C GLN A 97 -14.20 -5.82 13.53
N GLY A 98 -13.15 -6.22 14.27
CA GLY A 98 -11.84 -6.57 13.69
C GLY A 98 -11.90 -7.74 12.75
N ALA A 99 -12.59 -8.82 13.15
CA ALA A 99 -12.81 -9.97 12.30
C ALA A 99 -13.57 -9.60 11.00
N ARG A 100 -14.56 -8.70 11.07
CA ARG A 100 -15.31 -8.24 9.90
C ARG A 100 -14.46 -7.38 8.95
N PHE A 101 -13.63 -6.50 9.49
CA PHE A 101 -12.70 -5.72 8.67
C PHE A 101 -11.68 -6.61 7.96
N GLU A 102 -11.04 -7.54 8.68
CA GLU A 102 -10.06 -8.44 8.06
C GLU A 102 -10.72 -9.39 7.07
N GLN A 103 -11.96 -9.82 7.32
CA GLN A 103 -12.77 -10.55 6.32
C GLN A 103 -12.95 -9.72 5.05
N ALA A 104 -13.36 -8.45 5.16
CA ALA A 104 -13.55 -7.58 4.01
C ALA A 104 -12.24 -7.30 3.26
N ALA A 105 -11.14 -7.05 3.97
CA ALA A 105 -9.81 -6.89 3.37
C ALA A 105 -9.34 -8.15 2.64
N SER A 106 -9.59 -9.33 3.20
CA SER A 106 -9.29 -10.61 2.57
C SER A 106 -10.13 -10.84 1.31
N VAL A 107 -11.42 -10.46 1.32
CA VAL A 107 -12.30 -10.54 0.15
C VAL A 107 -11.81 -9.61 -0.95
N GLU A 108 -11.48 -8.37 -0.62
CA GLU A 108 -10.95 -7.39 -1.58
C GLU A 108 -9.67 -7.90 -2.25
N GLN A 109 -8.73 -8.42 -1.46
CA GLN A 109 -7.47 -8.96 -1.98
C GLN A 109 -7.63 -10.24 -2.79
N SER A 110 -8.49 -11.16 -2.36
CA SER A 110 -8.55 -12.52 -2.94
C SER A 110 -9.53 -12.64 -4.10
N TYR A 111 -10.63 -11.87 -4.07
CA TYR A 111 -11.74 -12.06 -5.00
C TYR A 111 -12.08 -10.82 -5.82
N PHE A 112 -11.83 -9.61 -5.31
CA PHE A 112 -12.14 -8.39 -6.04
C PHE A 112 -10.99 -7.91 -6.91
N GLU A 113 -9.79 -7.79 -6.33
CA GLU A 113 -8.63 -7.24 -7.02
C GLU A 113 -8.16 -8.09 -8.21
N PRO A 114 -8.03 -9.44 -8.12
CA PRO A 114 -7.50 -10.23 -9.24
C PRO A 114 -8.31 -10.15 -10.55
N PRO A 115 -9.66 -10.29 -10.56
CA PRO A 115 -10.42 -10.13 -11.80
C PRO A 115 -10.43 -8.68 -12.30
N LEU A 116 -10.45 -7.69 -11.39
CA LEU A 116 -10.41 -6.28 -11.77
C LEU A 116 -9.09 -5.89 -12.42
N GLU A 117 -7.96 -6.39 -11.91
CA GLU A 117 -6.64 -6.17 -12.48
C GLU A 117 -6.55 -6.72 -13.91
N LYS A 118 -7.09 -7.92 -14.14
CA LYS A 118 -7.17 -8.52 -15.49
C LYS A 118 -8.03 -7.68 -16.44
N LEU A 119 -9.22 -7.27 -15.99
CA LEU A 119 -10.12 -6.45 -16.81
C LEU A 119 -9.51 -5.09 -17.12
N GLY A 120 -8.92 -4.43 -16.12
CA GLY A 120 -8.22 -3.16 -16.29
C GLY A 120 -7.05 -3.27 -17.28
N PHE A 121 -6.31 -4.38 -17.24
CA PHE A 121 -5.25 -4.64 -18.23
C PHE A 121 -5.78 -4.69 -19.66
N GLU A 122 -6.83 -5.47 -19.89
CA GLU A 122 -7.45 -5.62 -21.21
C GLU A 122 -8.06 -4.32 -21.73
N LEU A 123 -8.68 -3.50 -20.87
CA LEU A 123 -9.36 -2.27 -21.31
C LEU A 123 -8.43 -1.06 -21.46
N ILE A 124 -7.36 -0.98 -20.68
CA ILE A 124 -6.50 0.23 -20.61
C ILE A 124 -5.21 0.05 -21.41
N PHE A 125 -4.56 -1.11 -21.28
CA PHE A 125 -3.20 -1.31 -21.78
C PHE A 125 -3.13 -2.15 -23.06
N LYS A 126 -4.05 -3.11 -23.23
CA LYS A 126 -4.13 -3.94 -24.42
C LYS A 126 -5.00 -3.27 -25.49
N LYS A 127 -4.39 -2.36 -26.25
CA LYS A 127 -4.97 -1.80 -27.47
C LYS A 127 -4.49 -2.56 -28.69
#